data_AF-A8W7E6-F1
#
_entry.id   AF-A8W7E6-F1
#
_cell.length_a   1.000
_cell.length_b   1.000
_cell.length_c   1.000
_cell.angle_alpha   90.00
_cell.angle_beta   90.00
_cell.angle_gamma   90.00
#
_symmetry.space_group_name_H-M   'P 1'
#
loop_
_entity.id
_entity.type
_entity.pdbx_description
1 polymer ?
#
loop_
_entity_poly.entity_id
_entity_poly.type
_entity_poly.pdbx_seq_one_letter_code
_entity_poly.pdbx_strand_id
1 'polypeptide(L)'
;MSNGRGHAAAPGGGHSPLLQPQLLFMPPVGHAYETPSEEVPHTTGAADRDAPDYDLFGERPVEAQRLFWYRWIAGHQISFVLWRAMGDILWHHPHDVPGARELDVLTACVDGYSAMLLYSATVPRAHYHSYTRARMALQHPSFSGAWAPDYRPIRRLFRNRLPWQGDPSCRALGEAVARNGVTHDHIANHLVPDGRSLLQQSAGAPGVTVSREKEDLYDNFFLTVRRPVSHAELVAQLDARVTEVAADLRHNGLYPNVDGRHHPVVTWQSDGVMGSLPTGVLRTLNRATRMVAQTRLEEARS
;
A
#
# COMPACT_ATOMS: atom_id res chain seq x y z
N MET A 1 -31.52 -36.92 38.94
CA MET A 1 -30.46 -35.94 38.65
C MET A 1 -29.85 -36.30 37.31
N SER A 2 -30.26 -35.59 36.25
CA SER A 2 -29.86 -35.85 34.86
C SER A 2 -28.73 -34.90 34.50
N ASN A 3 -27.52 -35.42 34.26
CA ASN A 3 -26.38 -34.63 33.82
C ASN A 3 -26.38 -34.50 32.30
N GLY A 4 -26.91 -33.38 31.81
CA GLY A 4 -26.77 -32.95 30.43
C GLY A 4 -25.34 -32.49 30.14
N ARG A 5 -24.58 -33.30 29.41
CA ARG A 5 -23.36 -32.85 28.72
C ARG A 5 -23.78 -32.28 27.38
N GLY A 6 -23.95 -30.96 27.33
CA GLY A 6 -24.00 -30.22 26.07
C GLY A 6 -22.62 -30.29 25.42
N HIS A 7 -22.52 -30.96 24.28
CA HIS A 7 -21.40 -30.78 23.36
C HIS A 7 -21.45 -29.35 22.83
N ALA A 8 -20.49 -28.53 23.24
CA ALA A 8 -20.19 -27.28 22.56
C ALA A 8 -19.76 -27.62 21.13
N ALA A 9 -20.53 -27.15 20.16
CA ALA A 9 -20.19 -27.24 18.75
C ALA A 9 -18.87 -26.50 18.52
N ALA A 10 -17.90 -27.17 17.88
CA ALA A 10 -16.67 -26.55 17.43
C ALA A 10 -17.03 -25.37 16.49
N PRO A 11 -16.41 -24.19 16.64
CA PRO A 11 -16.62 -23.09 15.71
C PRO A 11 -16.24 -23.54 14.31
N GLY A 12 -17.19 -23.40 13.38
CA GLY A 12 -17.11 -23.92 12.02
C GLY A 12 -15.78 -23.57 11.34
N GLY A 13 -15.23 -24.55 10.63
CA GLY A 13 -14.05 -24.39 9.79
C GLY A 13 -14.30 -23.35 8.69
N GLY A 14 -14.11 -22.09 9.04
CA GLY A 14 -14.09 -20.99 8.08
C GLY A 14 -13.00 -21.29 7.06
N HIS A 15 -13.41 -21.45 5.79
CA HIS A 15 -12.51 -21.73 4.70
C HIS A 15 -11.46 -20.62 4.62
N SER A 16 -10.19 -20.98 4.51
CA SER A 16 -9.12 -19.99 4.34
C SER A 16 -9.41 -19.15 3.09
N PRO A 17 -9.27 -17.81 3.17
CA PRO A 17 -9.47 -16.96 2.02
C PRO A 17 -8.50 -17.39 0.91
N LEU A 18 -8.99 -17.45 -0.32
CA LEU A 18 -8.14 -17.69 -1.49
C LEU A 18 -7.31 -16.43 -1.78
N LEU A 19 -6.20 -16.28 -1.07
CA LEU A 19 -5.23 -15.21 -1.32
C LEU A 19 -4.39 -15.58 -2.54
N GLN A 20 -4.64 -14.89 -3.64
CA GLN A 20 -3.91 -15.04 -4.89
C GLN A 20 -3.65 -13.66 -5.50
N PRO A 21 -2.40 -13.33 -5.85
CA PRO A 21 -2.10 -12.11 -6.58
C PRO A 21 -2.91 -12.03 -7.87
N GLN A 22 -3.50 -10.88 -8.11
CA GLN A 22 -4.30 -10.58 -9.31
C GLN A 22 -3.61 -9.50 -10.14
N LEU A 23 -3.98 -9.38 -11.40
CA LEU A 23 -3.52 -8.26 -12.23
C LEU A 23 -4.00 -6.92 -11.65
N LEU A 24 -3.19 -5.88 -11.82
CA LEU A 24 -3.56 -4.49 -11.60
C LEU A 24 -3.52 -3.75 -12.93
N PHE A 25 -4.62 -3.13 -13.33
CA PHE A 25 -4.67 -2.25 -14.49
C PHE A 25 -4.43 -0.81 -14.06
N MET A 26 -3.42 -0.18 -14.64
CA MET A 26 -3.05 1.22 -14.39
C MET A 26 -3.09 2.01 -15.70
N PRO A 27 -3.42 3.31 -15.66
CA PRO A 27 -3.20 4.18 -16.82
C PRO A 27 -1.69 4.23 -17.17
N PRO A 28 -1.35 4.48 -18.44
CA PRO A 28 0.02 4.81 -18.80
C PRO A 28 0.51 6.04 -18.01
N VAL A 29 1.77 6.05 -17.61
CA VAL A 29 2.33 7.12 -16.76
C VAL A 29 2.18 8.48 -17.44
N GLY A 30 1.59 9.45 -16.73
CA GLY A 30 1.40 10.81 -17.24
C GLY A 30 0.25 10.96 -18.24
N HIS A 31 -0.52 9.91 -18.50
CA HIS A 31 -1.75 10.01 -19.28
C HIS A 31 -2.95 10.28 -18.35
N ALA A 32 -3.96 10.97 -18.86
CA ALA A 32 -5.22 11.17 -18.15
C ALA A 32 -6.01 9.86 -18.00
N TYR A 33 -6.96 9.82 -17.08
CA TYR A 33 -7.92 8.71 -16.99
C TYR A 33 -8.76 8.62 -18.27
N GLU A 34 -9.11 7.40 -18.62
CA GLU A 34 -10.09 7.18 -19.68
C GLU A 34 -11.44 7.78 -19.27
N THR A 35 -12.10 8.41 -20.24
CA THR A 35 -13.48 8.87 -20.10
C THR A 35 -14.36 7.69 -20.48
N PRO A 36 -15.24 7.20 -19.58
CA PRO A 36 -16.14 6.10 -19.91
C PRO A 36 -16.97 6.46 -21.14
N SER A 37 -17.05 5.56 -22.12
CA SER A 37 -17.92 5.75 -23.29
C SER A 37 -19.40 5.58 -22.94
N GLU A 38 -19.71 4.94 -21.81
CA GLU A 38 -21.05 4.75 -21.24
C GLU A 38 -20.98 4.90 -19.70
N GLU A 39 -22.03 5.43 -19.07
CA GLU A 39 -22.14 5.55 -17.61
C GLU A 39 -22.16 4.16 -16.96
N VAL A 40 -20.99 3.66 -16.57
CA VAL A 40 -20.91 2.47 -15.71
C VAL A 40 -21.50 2.86 -14.35
N PRO A 41 -22.51 2.15 -13.82
CA PRO A 41 -23.11 2.48 -12.54
C PRO A 41 -22.02 2.53 -11.47
N HIS A 42 -21.91 3.68 -10.81
CA HIS A 42 -20.98 3.90 -9.71
C HIS A 42 -21.21 2.82 -8.65
N THR A 43 -20.23 1.93 -8.45
CA THR A 43 -20.20 1.08 -7.27
C THR A 43 -20.00 1.98 -6.06
N THR A 44 -21.10 2.33 -5.42
CA THR A 44 -21.21 3.10 -4.17
C THR A 44 -20.65 2.38 -2.94
N GLY A 45 -20.06 1.19 -3.12
CA GLY A 45 -19.65 0.31 -2.03
C GLY A 45 -18.44 0.75 -1.20
N ALA A 46 -17.68 1.77 -1.63
CA ALA A 46 -16.51 2.25 -0.90
C ALA A 46 -16.87 3.23 0.25
N ALA A 47 -18.05 3.85 0.20
CA ALA A 47 -18.34 5.04 1.01
C ALA A 47 -18.60 4.76 2.50
N ASP A 48 -18.98 3.55 2.90
CA ASP A 48 -19.51 3.31 4.26
C ASP A 48 -19.19 1.94 4.85
N ARG A 49 -17.94 1.47 4.67
CA ARG A 49 -17.48 0.25 5.35
C ARG A 49 -16.82 0.60 6.67
N ASP A 50 -17.38 0.11 7.76
CA ASP A 50 -16.63 -0.05 9.00
C ASP A 50 -15.42 -0.95 8.71
N ALA A 51 -14.23 -0.47 9.10
CA ALA A 51 -13.03 -1.28 9.01
C ALA A 51 -13.21 -2.45 9.97
N PRO A 52 -13.25 -3.71 9.48
CA PRO A 52 -13.43 -4.83 10.38
C PRO A 52 -12.24 -4.92 11.33
N ASP A 53 -12.51 -5.32 12.56
CA ASP A 53 -11.44 -5.64 13.50
C ASP A 53 -10.64 -6.85 13.01
N TYR A 54 -9.35 -6.87 13.35
CA TYR A 54 -8.44 -7.99 13.11
C TYR A 54 -7.47 -8.10 14.28
N ASP A 55 -7.00 -9.33 14.51
CA ASP A 55 -6.00 -9.58 15.54
C ASP A 55 -4.61 -9.15 15.08
N LEU A 56 -3.82 -8.59 16.00
CA LEU A 56 -2.42 -8.30 15.70
C LEU A 56 -1.61 -9.59 15.47
N PHE A 57 -1.95 -10.67 16.16
CA PHE A 57 -1.23 -11.93 16.12
C PHE A 57 -2.18 -13.04 15.64
N GLY A 58 -1.86 -13.64 14.49
CA GLY A 58 -2.70 -14.70 13.93
C GLY A 58 -2.49 -16.04 14.63
N GLU A 59 -3.53 -16.64 15.19
CA GLU A 59 -3.42 -17.87 15.98
C GLU A 59 -2.98 -19.10 15.15
N ARG A 60 -3.28 -19.09 13.84
CA ARG A 60 -3.15 -20.24 12.96
C ARG A 60 -1.80 -20.25 12.24
N PRO A 61 -1.12 -21.40 12.14
CA PRO A 61 0.04 -21.54 11.26
C PRO A 61 -0.33 -21.22 9.81
N VAL A 62 0.56 -20.52 9.11
CA VAL A 62 0.36 -20.11 7.71
C VAL A 62 1.35 -20.77 6.78
N GLU A 63 0.97 -20.91 5.51
CA GLU A 63 1.93 -21.21 4.43
C GLU A 63 2.72 -19.92 4.10
N ALA A 64 3.84 -19.72 4.81
CA ALA A 64 4.58 -18.46 4.82
C ALA A 64 4.92 -17.93 3.41
N GLN A 65 5.41 -18.79 2.52
CA GLN A 65 5.81 -18.39 1.17
C GLN A 65 4.65 -17.79 0.38
N ARG A 66 3.49 -18.46 0.35
CA ARG A 66 2.30 -17.98 -0.35
C ARG A 66 1.75 -16.71 0.27
N LEU A 67 1.60 -16.67 1.60
CA LEU A 67 1.03 -15.51 2.29
C LEU A 67 1.90 -14.27 2.07
N PHE A 68 3.20 -14.35 2.35
CA PHE A 68 4.06 -13.18 2.24
C PHE A 68 4.31 -12.75 0.79
N TRP A 69 4.26 -13.68 -0.17
CA TRP A 69 4.23 -13.31 -1.58
C TRP A 69 2.97 -12.51 -1.93
N TYR A 70 1.80 -12.96 -1.47
CA TYR A 70 0.56 -12.23 -1.65
C TYR A 70 0.63 -10.84 -1.03
N ARG A 71 1.03 -10.73 0.25
CA ARG A 71 1.18 -9.43 0.93
C ARG A 71 2.13 -8.50 0.21
N TRP A 72 3.26 -9.04 -0.28
CA TRP A 72 4.24 -8.28 -1.04
C TRP A 72 3.63 -7.68 -2.31
N ILE A 73 2.92 -8.49 -3.11
CA ILE A 73 2.31 -8.00 -4.35
C ILE A 73 1.15 -7.04 -4.07
N ALA A 74 0.20 -7.43 -3.21
CA ALA A 74 -0.99 -6.62 -2.93
C ALA A 74 -0.65 -5.27 -2.30
N GLY A 75 0.29 -5.24 -1.34
CA GLY A 75 0.70 -3.98 -0.70
C GLY A 75 1.40 -3.02 -1.66
N HIS A 76 2.21 -3.53 -2.59
CA HIS A 76 2.81 -2.68 -3.64
C HIS A 76 1.78 -2.20 -4.65
N GLN A 77 0.86 -3.07 -5.10
CA GLN A 77 -0.22 -2.67 -6.01
C GLN A 77 -1.09 -1.54 -5.43
N ILE A 78 -1.51 -1.66 -4.17
CA ILE A 78 -2.24 -0.58 -3.48
C ILE A 78 -1.38 0.69 -3.43
N SER A 79 -0.09 0.56 -3.10
CA SER A 79 0.83 1.70 -3.09
C SER A 79 0.89 2.41 -4.44
N PHE A 80 0.89 1.67 -5.56
CA PHE A 80 0.90 2.26 -6.91
C PHE A 80 -0.35 3.07 -7.20
N VAL A 81 -1.52 2.59 -6.78
CA VAL A 81 -2.78 3.33 -6.92
C VAL A 81 -2.76 4.62 -6.10
N LEU A 82 -2.29 4.56 -4.85
CA LEU A 82 -2.15 5.74 -3.99
C LEU A 82 -1.15 6.74 -4.56
N TRP A 83 -0.03 6.26 -5.10
CA TRP A 83 0.97 7.07 -5.78
C TRP A 83 0.43 7.75 -7.01
N ARG A 84 -0.37 7.04 -7.80
CA ARG A 84 -1.03 7.60 -8.97
C ARG A 84 -2.00 8.72 -8.58
N ALA A 85 -2.84 8.51 -7.58
CA ALA A 85 -3.76 9.53 -7.08
C ALA A 85 -3.04 10.78 -6.55
N MET A 86 -1.95 10.60 -5.79
CA MET A 86 -1.11 11.73 -5.37
C MET A 86 -0.46 12.43 -6.57
N GLY A 87 0.03 11.67 -7.55
CA GLY A 87 0.67 12.19 -8.75
C GLY A 87 -0.24 13.10 -9.56
N ASP A 88 -1.54 12.76 -9.65
CA ASP A 88 -2.52 13.59 -10.35
C ASP A 88 -2.74 14.94 -9.66
N ILE A 89 -2.85 14.96 -8.33
CA ILE A 89 -2.96 16.22 -7.57
C ILE A 89 -1.69 17.07 -7.77
N LEU A 90 -0.52 16.46 -7.59
CA LEU A 90 0.76 17.18 -7.72
C LEU A 90 1.02 17.71 -9.14
N TRP A 91 0.46 17.07 -10.16
CA TRP A 91 0.55 17.52 -11.54
C TRP A 91 -0.22 18.82 -11.78
N HIS A 92 -1.40 18.97 -11.17
CA HIS A 92 -2.22 20.19 -11.26
C HIS A 92 -1.65 21.34 -10.41
N HIS A 93 -0.83 21.04 -9.40
CA HIS A 93 -0.29 22.00 -8.44
C HIS A 93 1.25 22.02 -8.41
N PRO A 94 1.93 22.36 -9.53
CA PRO A 94 3.39 22.35 -9.59
C PRO A 94 4.03 23.47 -8.76
N HIS A 95 3.30 24.56 -8.52
CA HIS A 95 3.78 25.78 -7.87
C HIS A 95 2.86 26.29 -6.76
N ASP A 96 1.55 26.09 -6.91
CA ASP A 96 0.55 26.60 -5.96
C ASP A 96 0.18 25.57 -4.90
N VAL A 97 -0.30 26.05 -3.76
CA VAL A 97 -0.77 25.19 -2.66
C VAL A 97 -2.07 24.49 -3.12
N PRO A 98 -2.17 23.16 -3.06
CA PRO A 98 -3.42 22.46 -3.35
C PRO A 98 -4.56 22.90 -2.41
N GLY A 99 -5.81 22.74 -2.85
CA GLY A 99 -6.96 23.03 -2.00
C GLY A 99 -6.98 22.14 -0.76
N ALA A 100 -7.68 22.58 0.31
CA ALA A 100 -7.74 21.85 1.58
C ALA A 100 -8.15 20.38 1.41
N ARG A 101 -9.10 20.09 0.52
CA ARG A 101 -9.52 18.72 0.23
C ARG A 101 -8.43 17.90 -0.45
N GLU A 102 -7.72 18.46 -1.43
CA GLU A 102 -6.61 17.78 -2.10
C GLU A 102 -5.46 17.50 -1.13
N LEU A 103 -5.18 18.44 -0.21
CA LEU A 103 -4.26 18.21 0.89
C LEU A 103 -4.71 17.06 1.81
N ASP A 104 -6.01 16.92 2.08
CA ASP A 104 -6.54 15.77 2.83
C ASP A 104 -6.39 14.45 2.05
N VAL A 105 -6.60 14.45 0.73
CA VAL A 105 -6.37 13.28 -0.13
C VAL A 105 -4.90 12.89 -0.10
N LEU A 106 -3.98 13.84 -0.31
CA LEU A 106 -2.53 13.61 -0.23
C LEU A 106 -2.15 13.03 1.14
N THR A 107 -2.66 13.62 2.22
CA THR A 107 -2.40 13.17 3.59
C THR A 107 -2.88 11.73 3.80
N ALA A 108 -4.10 11.41 3.39
CA ALA A 108 -4.67 10.07 3.49
C ALA A 108 -3.90 9.05 2.64
N CYS A 109 -3.44 9.42 1.44
CA CYS A 109 -2.64 8.56 0.58
C CYS A 109 -1.25 8.30 1.16
N VAL A 110 -0.60 9.29 1.78
CA VAL A 110 0.68 9.12 2.48
C VAL A 110 0.53 8.18 3.68
N ASP A 111 -0.50 8.38 4.51
CA ASP A 111 -0.78 7.48 5.63
C ASP A 111 -1.10 6.05 5.13
N GLY A 112 -1.90 5.92 4.07
CA GLY A 112 -2.21 4.64 3.43
C GLY A 112 -0.98 3.93 2.89
N TYR A 113 -0.06 4.67 2.29
CA TYR A 113 1.22 4.14 1.85
C TYR A 113 2.08 3.66 3.03
N SER A 114 2.13 4.40 4.14
CA SER A 114 2.79 3.94 5.38
C SER A 114 2.21 2.60 5.87
N ALA A 115 0.87 2.46 5.84
CA ALA A 115 0.20 1.21 6.22
C ALA A 115 0.58 0.04 5.29
N MET A 116 0.69 0.28 3.98
CA MET A 116 1.10 -0.74 3.00
C MET A 116 2.56 -1.13 3.07
N LEU A 117 3.44 -0.19 3.43
CA LEU A 117 4.81 -0.52 3.78
C LEU A 117 4.83 -1.51 4.94
N LEU A 118 4.13 -1.21 6.04
CA LEU A 118 4.07 -2.11 7.20
C LEU A 118 3.50 -3.48 6.83
N TYR A 119 2.34 -3.52 6.20
CA TYR A 119 1.66 -4.75 5.78
C TYR A 119 2.58 -5.66 4.94
N SER A 120 3.25 -5.08 3.93
CA SER A 120 4.18 -5.81 3.05
C SER A 120 5.44 -6.29 3.78
N ALA A 121 5.89 -5.54 4.80
CA ALA A 121 7.09 -5.83 5.56
C ALA A 121 6.91 -6.83 6.70
N THR A 122 5.68 -7.31 6.94
CA THR A 122 5.39 -8.33 7.98
C THR A 122 6.07 -9.68 7.75
N VAL A 123 6.65 -9.89 6.57
CA VAL A 123 7.45 -11.07 6.24
C VAL A 123 8.67 -11.21 7.18
N PRO A 124 8.93 -12.40 7.76
CA PRO A 124 10.14 -12.64 8.51
C PRO A 124 11.37 -12.44 7.63
N ARG A 125 12.42 -11.80 8.16
CA ARG A 125 13.64 -11.45 7.41
C ARG A 125 14.25 -12.64 6.65
N ALA A 126 14.28 -13.82 7.26
CA ALA A 126 14.78 -15.04 6.62
C ALA A 126 13.98 -15.40 5.36
N HIS A 127 12.65 -15.34 5.41
CA HIS A 127 11.77 -15.58 4.26
C HIS A 127 11.90 -14.49 3.20
N TYR A 128 12.06 -13.22 3.61
CA TYR A 128 12.29 -12.13 2.68
C TYR A 128 13.56 -12.36 1.85
N HIS A 129 14.67 -12.72 2.48
CA HIS A 129 15.94 -12.95 1.78
C HIS A 129 15.92 -14.23 0.93
N SER A 130 15.40 -15.34 1.46
CA SER A 130 15.41 -16.62 0.76
C SER A 130 14.43 -16.68 -0.42
N TYR A 131 13.33 -15.92 -0.35
CA TYR A 131 12.27 -15.99 -1.35
C TYR A 131 12.06 -14.68 -2.09
N THR A 132 11.55 -13.63 -1.44
CA THR A 132 11.17 -12.38 -2.10
C THR A 132 12.36 -11.72 -2.81
N ARG A 133 13.48 -11.55 -2.10
CA ARG A 133 14.68 -10.93 -2.66
C ARG A 133 15.32 -11.78 -3.74
N ALA A 134 15.32 -13.11 -3.58
CA ALA A 134 15.79 -14.04 -4.59
C ALA A 134 14.99 -13.89 -5.90
N ARG A 135 13.65 -13.81 -5.82
CA ARG A 135 12.80 -13.59 -7.00
C ARG A 135 13.04 -12.24 -7.67
N MET A 136 13.26 -11.18 -6.90
CA MET A 136 13.64 -9.87 -7.46
C MET A 136 14.98 -9.94 -8.20
N ALA A 137 15.97 -10.63 -7.61
CA ALA A 137 17.29 -10.79 -8.21
C ALA A 137 17.27 -11.61 -9.52
N LEU A 138 16.34 -12.57 -9.64
CA LEU A 138 16.10 -13.33 -10.87
C LEU A 138 15.56 -12.45 -12.00
N GLN A 139 14.82 -11.38 -11.70
CA GLN A 139 14.42 -10.41 -12.72
C GLN A 139 15.60 -9.52 -13.11
N HIS A 140 16.28 -8.96 -12.11
CA HIS A 140 17.48 -8.16 -12.33
C HIS A 140 18.29 -8.00 -11.01
N PRO A 141 19.63 -8.11 -11.02
CA PRO A 141 20.44 -8.03 -9.80
C PRO A 141 20.30 -6.70 -9.04
N SER A 142 20.09 -5.59 -9.77
CA SER A 142 19.82 -4.26 -9.18
C SER A 142 18.34 -3.88 -9.05
N PHE A 143 17.41 -4.84 -9.13
CA PHE A 143 15.97 -4.59 -8.97
C PHE A 143 15.70 -3.78 -7.69
N SER A 144 15.01 -2.66 -7.84
CA SER A 144 14.84 -1.63 -6.81
C SER A 144 13.47 -0.96 -6.93
N GLY A 145 12.90 -0.54 -5.79
CA GLY A 145 11.69 0.28 -5.74
C GLY A 145 11.82 1.62 -6.48
N ALA A 146 13.05 2.07 -6.73
CA ALA A 146 13.31 3.28 -7.53
C ALA A 146 12.85 3.17 -9.00
N TRP A 147 12.54 1.97 -9.49
CA TRP A 147 12.06 1.73 -10.84
C TRP A 147 10.54 1.87 -10.98
N ALA A 148 9.82 2.07 -9.87
CA ALA A 148 8.39 2.31 -9.89
C ALA A 148 8.05 3.58 -10.69
N PRO A 149 7.31 3.46 -11.81
CA PRO A 149 7.05 4.61 -12.67
C PRO A 149 6.17 5.66 -11.97
N ASP A 150 5.22 5.21 -11.15
CA ASP A 150 4.27 6.07 -10.43
C ASP A 150 4.89 6.74 -9.18
N TYR A 151 6.06 6.28 -8.70
CA TYR A 151 6.77 6.93 -7.60
C TYR A 151 7.52 8.19 -8.05
N ARG A 152 7.97 8.23 -9.32
CA ARG A 152 8.79 9.34 -9.83
C ARG A 152 8.09 10.70 -9.72
N PRO A 153 6.81 10.87 -10.11
CA PRO A 153 6.09 12.15 -9.98
C PRO A 153 5.99 12.63 -8.54
N ILE A 154 5.76 11.73 -7.59
CA ILE A 154 5.51 12.08 -6.18
C ILE A 154 6.78 12.18 -5.34
N ARG A 155 7.94 11.76 -5.88
CA ARG A 155 9.22 11.75 -5.16
C ARG A 155 9.60 13.11 -4.58
N ARG A 156 9.17 14.23 -5.19
CA ARG A 156 9.42 15.58 -4.66
C ARG A 156 8.68 15.85 -3.36
N LEU A 157 7.46 15.31 -3.20
CA LEU A 157 6.66 15.42 -1.97
C LEU A 157 7.41 14.79 -0.79
N PHE A 158 7.83 13.53 -0.93
CA PHE A 158 8.56 12.80 0.12
C PHE A 158 9.94 13.36 0.43
N ARG A 159 10.51 14.19 -0.45
CA ARG A 159 11.79 14.86 -0.24
C ARG A 159 11.65 16.29 0.28
N ASN A 160 10.43 16.74 0.58
CA ASN A 160 10.12 18.11 0.97
C ASN A 160 10.68 19.14 -0.04
N ARG A 161 10.44 18.89 -1.35
CA ARG A 161 10.97 19.71 -2.47
C ARG A 161 9.89 20.40 -3.30
N LEU A 162 8.64 20.45 -2.83
CA LEU A 162 7.59 21.26 -3.45
C LEU A 162 7.61 22.67 -2.82
N PRO A 163 7.44 23.72 -3.62
CA PRO A 163 7.62 25.11 -3.16
C PRO A 163 6.62 25.52 -2.07
N TRP A 164 5.45 24.88 -2.04
CA TRP A 164 4.36 25.16 -1.13
C TRP A 164 4.38 24.33 0.17
N GLN A 165 5.28 23.35 0.32
CA GLN A 165 5.27 22.46 1.50
C GLN A 165 5.59 23.17 2.83
N GLY A 166 6.12 24.39 2.78
CA GLY A 166 6.31 25.24 3.96
C GLY A 166 5.06 26.01 4.39
N ASP A 167 3.98 25.98 3.62
CA ASP A 167 2.75 26.69 3.94
C ASP A 167 2.07 26.08 5.20
N PRO A 168 1.54 26.89 6.13
CA PRO A 168 0.86 26.39 7.33
C PRO A 168 -0.30 25.42 7.06
N SER A 169 -1.00 25.57 5.93
CA SER A 169 -2.07 24.65 5.52
C SER A 169 -1.57 23.23 5.27
N CYS A 170 -0.29 23.07 4.93
CA CYS A 170 0.34 21.79 4.63
C CYS A 170 0.81 21.02 5.88
N ARG A 171 0.58 21.54 7.09
CA ARG A 171 1.08 20.94 8.34
C ARG A 171 0.73 19.45 8.47
N ALA A 172 -0.54 19.08 8.26
CA ALA A 172 -0.99 17.69 8.39
C ALA A 172 -0.30 16.75 7.38
N LEU A 173 -0.12 17.23 6.14
CA LEU A 173 0.60 16.51 5.10
C LEU A 173 2.09 16.37 5.44
N GLY A 174 2.72 17.43 5.94
CA GLY A 174 4.11 17.43 6.39
C GLY A 174 4.35 16.42 7.52
N GLU A 175 3.44 16.38 8.50
CA GLU A 175 3.47 15.37 9.56
C GLU A 175 3.32 13.95 8.97
N ALA A 176 2.36 13.71 8.07
CA ALA A 176 2.20 12.41 7.43
C ALA A 176 3.45 11.97 6.65
N VAL A 177 4.08 12.87 5.91
CA VAL A 177 5.34 12.60 5.19
C VAL A 177 6.47 12.27 6.16
N ALA A 178 6.59 13.01 7.26
CA ALA A 178 7.58 12.72 8.29
C ALA A 178 7.35 11.33 8.92
N ARG A 179 6.09 10.97 9.22
CA ARG A 179 5.74 9.63 9.73
C ARG A 179 6.05 8.52 8.73
N ASN A 180 5.79 8.78 7.44
CA ASN A 180 6.14 7.85 6.39
C ASN A 180 7.66 7.63 6.29
N GLY A 181 8.47 8.69 6.41
CA GLY A 181 9.92 8.59 6.45
C GLY A 181 10.43 7.69 7.57
N VAL A 182 9.95 7.90 8.80
CA VAL A 182 10.28 7.04 9.95
C VAL A 182 9.84 5.59 9.71
N THR A 183 8.63 5.39 9.21
CA THR A 183 8.07 4.06 8.89
C THR A 183 8.94 3.33 7.86
N HIS A 184 9.31 4.02 6.79
CA HIS A 184 10.13 3.48 5.72
C HIS A 184 11.52 3.10 6.22
N ASP A 185 12.17 3.96 7.00
CA ASP A 185 13.50 3.69 7.56
C ASP A 185 13.47 2.51 8.53
N HIS A 186 12.45 2.42 9.38
CA HIS A 186 12.25 1.29 10.28
C HIS A 186 12.10 -0.05 9.52
N ILE A 187 11.28 -0.05 8.46
CA ILE A 187 11.06 -1.23 7.62
C ILE A 187 12.31 -1.61 6.83
N ALA A 188 13.05 -0.64 6.32
CA ALA A 188 14.33 -0.89 5.66
C ALA A 188 15.33 -1.54 6.62
N ASN A 189 15.43 -1.06 7.86
CA ASN A 189 16.27 -1.64 8.89
C ASN A 189 15.81 -3.05 9.30
N HIS A 190 14.51 -3.35 9.27
CA HIS A 190 13.99 -4.69 9.54
C HIS A 190 14.37 -5.69 8.44
N LEU A 191 14.14 -5.33 7.16
CA LEU A 191 14.34 -6.25 6.05
C LEU A 191 15.78 -6.32 5.56
N VAL A 192 16.54 -5.23 5.64
CA VAL A 192 17.89 -5.12 5.07
C VAL A 192 18.81 -4.23 5.94
N PRO A 193 19.07 -4.54 7.22
CA PRO A 193 19.84 -3.68 8.14
C PRO A 193 21.28 -3.41 7.70
N ASP A 194 21.91 -4.37 7.01
CA ASP A 194 23.28 -4.21 6.47
C ASP A 194 23.27 -3.58 5.07
N GLY A 195 22.09 -3.40 4.48
CA GLY A 195 21.90 -2.75 3.19
C GLY A 195 21.60 -1.27 3.39
N ARG A 196 22.49 -0.40 2.89
CA ARG A 196 22.14 1.00 2.67
C ARG A 196 20.92 1.04 1.73
N SER A 197 19.86 1.74 2.10
CA SER A 197 18.60 1.81 1.35
C SER A 197 18.84 2.00 -0.16
N LEU A 198 18.40 1.04 -0.98
CA LEU A 198 18.58 1.11 -2.43
C LEU A 198 17.84 2.32 -3.04
N LEU A 199 16.79 2.83 -2.40
CA LEU A 199 16.12 4.08 -2.79
C LEU A 199 17.00 5.31 -2.54
N GLN A 200 17.88 5.26 -1.53
CA GLN A 200 18.88 6.30 -1.26
C GLN A 200 20.10 6.17 -2.19
N GLN A 201 20.53 4.96 -2.56
CA GLN A 201 21.65 4.73 -3.49
C GLN A 201 21.29 4.92 -4.98
N SER A 202 20.07 4.57 -5.38
CA SER A 202 19.57 4.77 -6.75
C SER A 202 19.29 6.24 -7.06
N ALA A 203 19.55 7.15 -6.11
CA ALA A 203 19.77 8.56 -6.37
C ALA A 203 21.10 8.78 -7.12
N GLY A 204 21.33 7.99 -8.18
CA GLY A 204 22.36 8.23 -9.17
C GLY A 204 22.23 9.66 -9.70
N ALA A 205 23.37 10.18 -10.16
CA ALA A 205 23.60 11.55 -10.58
C ALA A 205 22.37 12.28 -11.18
N PRO A 206 22.21 13.60 -10.93
CA PRO A 206 21.19 14.40 -11.58
C PRO A 206 21.12 14.10 -13.08
N GLY A 207 20.00 13.58 -13.57
CA GLY A 207 19.78 13.28 -14.99
C GLY A 207 19.73 11.80 -15.38
N VAL A 208 20.06 10.84 -14.50
CA VAL A 208 19.87 9.41 -14.82
C VAL A 208 18.39 9.03 -14.63
N THR A 209 17.67 8.93 -15.74
CA THR A 209 16.31 8.40 -15.78
C THR A 209 16.34 6.87 -15.77
N VAL A 210 15.38 6.24 -15.09
CA VAL A 210 15.18 4.79 -15.18
C VAL A 210 14.80 4.46 -16.62
N SER A 211 15.41 3.44 -17.21
CA SER A 211 15.07 3.03 -18.59
C SER A 211 13.67 2.43 -18.61
N ARG A 212 12.95 2.62 -19.73
CA ARG A 212 11.62 2.03 -19.94
C ARG A 212 11.59 0.52 -19.71
N GLU A 213 12.63 -0.20 -20.13
CA GLU A 213 12.78 -1.64 -19.87
C GLU A 213 12.75 -2.00 -18.37
N LYS A 214 13.38 -1.19 -17.52
CA LYS A 214 13.36 -1.41 -16.06
C LYS A 214 11.99 -1.10 -15.46
N GLU A 215 11.31 -0.09 -15.99
CA GLU A 215 9.92 0.23 -15.64
C GLU A 215 8.98 -0.94 -16.03
N ASP A 216 9.12 -1.47 -17.25
CA ASP A 216 8.34 -2.62 -17.75
C ASP A 216 8.63 -3.89 -16.92
N LEU A 217 9.89 -4.16 -16.57
CA LEU A 217 10.26 -5.26 -15.65
C LEU A 217 9.63 -5.08 -14.26
N TYR A 218 9.57 -3.85 -13.77
CA TYR A 218 8.99 -3.54 -12.48
C TYR A 218 7.47 -3.78 -12.49
N ASP A 219 6.77 -3.26 -13.50
CA ASP A 219 5.34 -3.50 -13.68
C ASP A 219 5.03 -5.00 -13.82
N ASN A 220 5.78 -5.72 -14.64
CA ASN A 220 5.62 -7.18 -14.81
C ASN A 220 5.81 -7.96 -13.49
N PHE A 221 6.83 -7.61 -12.70
CA PHE A 221 7.07 -8.28 -11.42
C PHE A 221 5.90 -8.11 -10.43
N PHE A 222 5.24 -6.94 -10.46
CA PHE A 222 4.10 -6.62 -9.61
C PHE A 222 2.74 -6.87 -10.27
N LEU A 223 2.72 -7.58 -11.41
CA LEU A 223 1.50 -7.95 -12.13
C LEU A 223 0.67 -6.72 -12.58
N THR A 224 1.35 -5.62 -12.90
CA THR A 224 0.75 -4.37 -13.36
C THR A 224 0.72 -4.35 -14.90
N VAL A 225 -0.45 -4.06 -15.47
CA VAL A 225 -0.64 -3.88 -16.92
C VAL A 225 -1.07 -2.45 -17.18
N ARG A 226 -0.31 -1.74 -18.01
CA ARG A 226 -0.65 -0.35 -18.39
C ARG A 226 -1.55 -0.32 -19.61
N ARG A 227 -2.77 0.23 -19.45
CA ARG A 227 -3.78 0.40 -20.51
C ARG A 227 -4.68 1.59 -20.19
N PRO A 228 -5.49 2.11 -21.14
CA PRO A 228 -6.58 3.02 -20.79
C PRO A 228 -7.43 2.42 -19.67
N VAL A 229 -7.55 3.19 -18.57
CA VAL A 229 -8.25 2.83 -17.34
C VAL A 229 -9.00 4.07 -16.89
N SER A 230 -10.30 3.92 -16.61
CA SER A 230 -11.09 4.98 -16.01
C SER A 230 -10.80 5.10 -14.51
N HIS A 231 -11.00 6.28 -13.93
CA HIS A 231 -10.92 6.44 -12.48
C HIS A 231 -11.87 5.51 -11.71
N ALA A 232 -13.07 5.25 -12.23
CA ALA A 232 -14.01 4.33 -11.61
C ALA A 232 -13.45 2.90 -11.55
N GLU A 233 -12.81 2.44 -12.63
CA GLU A 233 -12.12 1.16 -12.65
C GLU A 233 -10.93 1.13 -11.68
N LEU A 234 -10.12 2.21 -11.63
CA LEU A 234 -9.01 2.30 -10.66
C LEU A 234 -9.51 2.18 -9.21
N VAL A 235 -10.58 2.92 -8.86
CA VAL A 235 -11.19 2.89 -7.52
C VAL A 235 -11.79 1.52 -7.21
N ALA A 236 -12.45 0.88 -8.18
CA ALA A 236 -13.00 -0.47 -7.99
C ALA A 236 -11.89 -1.49 -7.72
N GLN A 237 -10.76 -1.39 -8.42
CA GLN A 237 -9.59 -2.23 -8.16
C GLN A 237 -8.99 -1.96 -6.78
N LEU A 238 -8.88 -0.69 -6.37
CA LEU A 238 -8.40 -0.33 -5.02
C LEU A 238 -9.29 -0.91 -3.93
N ASP A 239 -10.62 -0.72 -4.04
CA ASP A 239 -11.60 -1.22 -3.09
C ASP A 239 -11.58 -2.76 -2.99
N ALA A 240 -11.47 -3.45 -4.13
CA ALA A 240 -11.33 -4.90 -4.17
C ALA A 240 -10.07 -5.36 -3.43
N ARG A 241 -8.91 -4.73 -3.66
CA ARG A 241 -7.66 -5.09 -2.99
C ARG A 241 -7.70 -4.79 -1.49
N VAL A 242 -8.28 -3.66 -1.07
CA VAL A 242 -8.47 -3.36 0.36
C VAL A 242 -9.38 -4.38 1.04
N THR A 243 -10.40 -4.88 0.33
CA THR A 243 -11.28 -5.97 0.81
C THR A 243 -10.51 -7.26 0.99
N GLU A 244 -9.64 -7.62 0.05
CA GLU A 244 -8.80 -8.80 0.18
C GLU A 244 -7.78 -8.67 1.32
N VAL A 245 -7.18 -7.49 1.51
CA VAL A 245 -6.31 -7.20 2.68
C VAL A 245 -7.08 -7.33 3.99
N ALA A 246 -8.34 -6.87 4.03
CA ALA A 246 -9.19 -7.05 5.20
C ALA A 246 -9.49 -8.54 5.47
N ALA A 247 -9.79 -9.32 4.43
CA ALA A 247 -9.99 -10.75 4.55
C ALA A 247 -8.72 -11.49 5.01
N ASP A 248 -7.55 -11.09 4.50
CA ASP A 248 -6.26 -11.58 4.97
C ASP A 248 -6.04 -11.28 6.45
N LEU A 249 -6.10 -10.00 6.85
CA LEU A 249 -5.81 -9.58 8.22
C LEU A 249 -6.77 -10.23 9.22
N ARG A 250 -8.06 -10.36 8.88
CA ARG A 250 -9.02 -11.08 9.72
C ARG A 250 -8.70 -12.56 9.90
N HIS A 251 -8.10 -13.20 8.90
CA HIS A 251 -7.82 -14.63 8.94
C HIS A 251 -6.44 -14.94 9.55
N ASN A 252 -5.44 -14.15 9.19
CA ASN A 252 -4.02 -14.41 9.47
C ASN A 252 -3.43 -13.44 10.50
N GLY A 253 -4.16 -12.41 10.92
CA GLY A 253 -3.65 -11.32 11.74
C GLY A 253 -2.57 -10.49 11.03
N LEU A 254 -2.13 -9.39 11.65
CA LEU A 254 -1.03 -8.60 11.07
C LEU A 254 0.31 -9.36 11.12
N TYR A 255 0.59 -10.01 12.25
CA TYR A 255 1.77 -10.84 12.46
C TYR A 255 1.35 -12.31 12.52
N PRO A 256 1.31 -13.02 11.38
CA PRO A 256 0.86 -14.41 11.34
C PRO A 256 1.83 -15.34 12.09
N ASN A 257 1.33 -16.48 12.54
CA ASN A 257 2.13 -17.54 13.15
C ASN A 257 2.88 -18.33 12.06
N VAL A 258 4.21 -18.19 12.04
CA VAL A 258 5.13 -18.91 11.15
C VAL A 258 5.93 -19.87 12.01
N ASP A 259 5.79 -21.17 11.76
CA ASP A 259 6.50 -22.23 12.49
C ASP A 259 6.41 -22.12 14.03
N GLY A 260 5.23 -21.72 14.53
CA GLY A 260 4.98 -21.56 15.97
C GLY A 260 5.41 -20.21 16.55
N ARG A 261 5.79 -19.23 15.72
CA ARG A 261 6.33 -17.92 16.16
C ARG A 261 5.72 -16.76 15.40
N HIS A 262 5.62 -15.62 16.08
CA HIS A 262 5.30 -14.34 15.46
C HIS A 262 6.57 -13.51 15.26
N HIS A 263 6.57 -12.70 14.21
CA HIS A 263 7.69 -11.82 13.87
C HIS A 263 7.23 -10.36 13.80
N PRO A 264 6.93 -9.72 14.95
CA PRO A 264 6.46 -8.34 14.96
C PRO A 264 7.54 -7.40 14.42
N VAL A 265 7.16 -6.61 13.41
CA VAL A 265 8.02 -5.57 12.83
C VAL A 265 8.04 -4.34 13.75
N VAL A 266 6.87 -3.94 14.23
CA VAL A 266 6.70 -2.87 15.21
C VAL A 266 6.53 -3.53 16.57
N THR A 267 7.41 -3.18 17.50
CA THR A 267 7.39 -3.69 18.89
C THR A 267 7.15 -2.53 19.85
N TRP A 268 7.00 -2.82 21.15
CA TRP A 268 6.95 -1.80 22.20
C TRP A 268 8.20 -0.89 22.23
N GLN A 269 9.35 -1.37 21.72
CA GLN A 269 10.56 -0.54 21.58
C GLN A 269 10.49 0.42 20.40
N SER A 270 9.53 0.21 19.49
CA SER A 270 9.19 1.11 18.40
C SER A 270 8.15 2.16 18.84
N ASP A 271 7.81 2.23 20.15
CA ASP A 271 6.84 3.16 20.73
C ASP A 271 7.22 4.60 20.38
N GLY A 272 6.36 5.20 19.56
CA GLY A 272 6.59 6.47 18.90
C GLY A 272 5.64 6.60 17.72
N VAL A 273 6.12 7.20 16.64
CA VAL A 273 5.36 7.52 15.43
C VAL A 273 4.61 6.34 14.81
N MET A 274 5.09 5.11 15.02
CA MET A 274 4.50 3.90 14.43
C MET A 274 3.46 3.21 15.32
N GLY A 275 3.29 3.61 16.59
CA GLY A 275 2.53 2.83 17.58
C GLY A 275 1.06 2.57 17.20
N SER A 276 0.42 3.51 16.51
CA SER A 276 -0.98 3.37 16.03
C SER A 276 -1.10 2.66 14.69
N LEU A 277 0.00 2.46 13.95
CA LEU A 277 -0.03 1.92 12.60
C LEU A 277 -0.42 0.43 12.58
N PRO A 278 0.09 -0.46 13.47
CA PRO A 278 -0.29 -1.87 13.50
C PRO A 278 -1.77 -2.13 13.73
N THR A 279 -2.46 -1.31 14.52
CA THR A 279 -3.90 -1.46 14.78
C THR A 279 -4.75 -0.64 13.79
N GLY A 280 -4.14 0.32 13.10
CA GLY A 280 -4.80 1.26 12.21
C GLY A 280 -4.81 0.88 10.72
N VAL A 281 -4.16 -0.21 10.29
CA VAL A 281 -3.96 -0.53 8.85
C VAL A 281 -5.23 -0.39 8.01
N LEU A 282 -6.31 -1.11 8.36
CA LEU A 282 -7.56 -1.08 7.60
C LEU A 282 -8.29 0.26 7.68
N ARG A 283 -8.26 0.91 8.84
CA ARG A 283 -8.87 2.24 9.00
C ARG A 283 -8.21 3.27 8.09
N THR A 284 -6.88 3.24 8.04
CA THR A 284 -6.08 4.12 7.20
C THR A 284 -6.32 3.85 5.72
N LEU A 285 -6.36 2.59 5.30
CA LEU A 285 -6.67 2.20 3.93
C LEU A 285 -8.09 2.59 3.50
N ASN A 286 -9.09 2.36 4.34
CA ASN A 286 -10.47 2.74 4.06
C ASN A 286 -10.59 4.26 3.92
N ARG A 287 -9.90 5.03 4.76
CA ARG A 287 -9.83 6.49 4.62
C ARG A 287 -9.22 6.89 3.27
N ALA A 288 -8.05 6.37 2.92
CA ALA A 288 -7.40 6.68 1.65
C ALA A 288 -8.29 6.33 0.44
N THR A 289 -8.91 5.13 0.46
CA THR A 289 -9.80 4.65 -0.61
C THR A 289 -11.02 5.56 -0.78
N ARG A 290 -11.66 5.97 0.32
CA ARG A 290 -12.78 6.93 0.26
C ARG A 290 -12.36 8.28 -0.29
N MET A 291 -11.22 8.81 0.15
CA MET A 291 -10.71 10.09 -0.35
C MET A 291 -10.42 10.03 -1.85
N VAL A 292 -9.75 8.97 -2.34
CA VAL A 292 -9.48 8.77 -3.77
C VAL A 292 -10.78 8.63 -4.57
N ALA A 293 -11.74 7.84 -4.08
CA ALA A 293 -13.03 7.68 -4.74
C ALA A 293 -13.79 9.00 -4.94
N GLN A 294 -13.65 9.93 -3.99
CA GLN A 294 -14.37 11.19 -3.95
C GLN A 294 -13.71 12.33 -4.74
N THR A 295 -12.47 12.20 -5.22
CA THR A 295 -11.76 13.26 -5.95
C THR A 295 -12.43 13.58 -7.30
N ARG A 296 -12.75 12.58 -8.13
CA ARG A 296 -13.33 12.81 -9.48
C ARG A 296 -14.82 13.15 -9.48
N LEU A 297 -15.57 12.78 -8.42
CA LEU A 297 -17.01 13.10 -8.32
C LEU A 297 -17.28 14.61 -8.28
N GLU A 298 -16.28 15.43 -7.93
CA GLU A 298 -16.41 16.88 -7.84
C GLU A 298 -15.87 17.61 -9.07
N GLU A 299 -14.84 17.07 -9.71
CA GLU A 299 -14.41 17.51 -11.05
C GLU A 299 -15.53 17.39 -12.09
N ALA A 300 -16.41 16.39 -11.95
CA ALA A 300 -17.58 16.22 -12.83
C ALA A 300 -18.77 17.15 -12.48
N ARG A 301 -18.74 17.84 -11.33
CA ARG A 301 -19.82 18.73 -10.84
C ARG A 301 -19.48 20.22 -10.93
N SER A 302 -18.24 20.56 -11.28
CA SER A 302 -17.72 21.92 -11.40
C SER A 302 -17.69 22.37 -12.85
#